data_AF-A4RUD3-F1
#
_entry.id   AF-A4RUD3-F1
#
_cell.length_a   1.000
_cell.length_b   1.000
_cell.length_c   1.000
_cell.angle_alpha   90.00
_cell.angle_beta   90.00
_cell.angle_gamma   90.00
#
_symmetry.space_group_name_H-M   'P 1'
#
loop_
_entity.id
_entity.type
_entity.pdbx_description
1 polymer ?
#
loop_
_entity_poly.entity_id
_entity_poly.type
_entity_poly.pdbx_seq_one_letter_code
_entity_poly.pdbx_strand_id
1 'polypeptide(L)'
;MTSKAASRVLIRRGVDESKVGKWEPRIEFAVLVLQFVTYYLDATVQIVYITQYFGQTFTNVKMCSATWALFVGVMSLPVVQIPTIHDSGRVVALPCVAVVVALAVFFGEILSTRPWEKCDPGPTYGRVVTSASVFNSLGNFAYGFGGHGLYPEELREMKHPEDWPKVLNITYGTMVPIYLLVMYWGYKAYGDFAKGNINLNFPHNGANIVSMLMQSVQCYYGVFFTSITLMMRIETYLGVDPTRGWSVVTRYGVSPAVFRLVFRTFFLATEVIVAAIFLAVSGDVILDIQSLAGAVGMTAMTFFLPSLIHYGFNMTERSSNLERFWVVVNFTMGVAIMFSGLYGSLSSLFANKLVDQCPVEYVYAPHDPRDPCYVSGIHY
;
A
#
# COMPACT_ATOMS: atom_id res chain seq x y z
N MET A 1 -1.76 15.24 17.65
CA MET A 1 -0.37 15.48 18.12
C MET A 1 0.42 16.37 17.16
N THR A 2 0.33 16.13 15.84
CA THR A 2 1.05 16.92 14.83
C THR A 2 0.70 18.41 14.81
N SER A 3 -0.58 18.77 14.95
CA SER A 3 -1.03 20.17 15.03
C SER A 3 -0.39 20.92 16.21
N LYS A 4 -0.37 20.29 17.38
CA LYS A 4 0.33 20.78 18.58
C LYS A 4 1.85 20.87 18.40
N ALA A 5 2.47 19.91 17.71
CA ALA A 5 3.89 19.98 17.38
C ALA A 5 4.19 21.20 16.53
N ALA A 6 3.49 21.35 15.41
CA ALA A 6 3.66 22.48 14.49
C ALA A 6 3.45 23.81 15.20
N SER A 7 2.43 23.88 16.06
CA SER A 7 2.15 25.06 16.88
C SER A 7 3.33 25.42 17.78
N ARG A 8 3.93 24.45 18.49
CA ARG A 8 5.14 24.68 19.30
C ARG A 8 6.34 25.11 18.46
N VAL A 9 6.52 24.55 17.26
CA VAL A 9 7.60 24.96 16.35
C VAL A 9 7.44 26.42 15.93
N LEU A 10 6.23 26.83 15.58
CA LEU A 10 5.93 28.20 15.18
C LEU A 10 6.15 29.19 16.34
N ILE A 11 5.69 28.84 17.55
CA ILE A 11 5.93 29.66 18.76
C ILE A 11 7.43 29.80 19.03
N ARG A 12 8.20 28.70 18.97
CA ARG A 12 9.67 28.73 19.14
C ARG A 12 10.39 29.60 18.10
N ARG A 13 9.81 29.80 16.91
CA ARG A 13 10.33 30.67 15.85
C ARG A 13 9.84 32.12 15.97
N GLY A 14 9.17 32.48 17.06
CA GLY A 14 8.69 33.84 17.33
C GLY A 14 7.37 34.20 16.67
N VAL A 15 6.58 33.22 16.23
CA VAL A 15 5.23 33.46 15.71
C VAL A 15 4.27 33.68 16.88
N ASP A 16 3.49 34.76 16.82
CA ASP A 16 2.48 35.12 17.82
C ASP A 16 1.46 33.98 18.07
N GLU A 17 1.23 33.65 19.35
CA GLU A 17 0.33 32.60 19.81
C GLU A 17 -1.10 32.79 19.28
N SER A 18 -1.56 34.03 19.14
CA SER A 18 -2.88 34.36 18.60
C SER A 18 -3.05 33.90 17.14
N LYS A 19 -1.97 33.94 16.36
CA LYS A 19 -1.93 33.46 14.99
C LYS A 19 -1.81 31.94 14.99
N VAL A 20 -0.98 31.36 15.84
CA VAL A 20 -0.76 29.90 15.92
C VAL A 20 -2.05 29.15 16.24
N GLY A 21 -2.88 29.65 17.17
CA GLY A 21 -4.19 29.07 17.48
C GLY A 21 -5.17 29.02 16.28
N LYS A 22 -5.00 29.89 15.28
CA LYS A 22 -5.79 29.84 14.03
C LYS A 22 -5.28 28.79 13.04
N TRP A 23 -4.00 28.43 13.10
CA TRP A 23 -3.39 27.44 12.22
C TRP A 23 -3.53 26.01 12.74
N GLU A 24 -3.61 25.83 14.07
CA GLU A 24 -3.70 24.49 14.68
C GLU A 24 -4.82 23.62 14.09
N PRO A 25 -6.09 24.09 13.97
CA PRO A 25 -7.17 23.28 13.39
C PRO A 25 -6.96 22.98 11.90
N ARG A 26 -6.32 23.90 11.17
CA ARG A 26 -6.02 23.73 9.74
C ARG A 26 -4.96 22.65 9.51
N ILE A 27 -3.95 22.61 10.37
CA ILE A 27 -2.89 21.60 10.33
C ILE A 27 -3.47 20.23 10.71
N GLU A 28 -4.33 20.19 11.71
CA GLU A 28 -5.03 18.96 12.07
C GLU A 28 -5.86 18.42 10.91
N PHE A 29 -6.68 19.28 10.29
CA PHE A 29 -7.47 18.92 9.11
C PHE A 29 -6.58 18.44 7.95
N ALA A 30 -5.47 19.12 7.66
CA ALA A 30 -4.56 18.71 6.59
C ALA A 30 -3.93 17.33 6.84
N VAL A 31 -3.53 17.02 8.08
CA VAL A 31 -3.02 15.69 8.45
C VAL A 31 -4.10 14.62 8.32
N LEU A 32 -5.35 14.94 8.70
CA LEU A 32 -6.48 14.02 8.53
C LEU A 32 -6.76 13.74 7.05
N VAL A 33 -6.72 14.76 6.19
CA VAL A 33 -6.88 14.58 4.74
C VAL A 33 -5.74 13.72 4.18
N LEU A 34 -4.49 13.96 4.58
CA LEU A 34 -3.36 13.14 4.15
C LEU A 34 -3.51 11.67 4.58
N GLN A 35 -3.90 11.43 5.84
CA GLN A 35 -4.14 10.08 6.36
C GLN A 35 -5.28 9.39 5.60
N PHE A 36 -6.39 10.11 5.37
CA PHE A 36 -7.54 9.60 4.63
C PHE A 36 -7.15 9.20 3.21
N VAL A 37 -6.54 10.12 2.46
CA VAL A 37 -6.13 9.86 1.06
C VAL A 37 -5.16 8.69 0.99
N THR A 38 -4.23 8.56 1.94
CA THR A 38 -3.24 7.47 1.93
C THR A 38 -3.89 6.11 2.09
N TYR A 39 -4.67 5.92 3.15
CA TYR A 39 -5.25 4.60 3.42
C TYR A 39 -6.38 4.24 2.47
N TYR A 40 -7.11 5.24 1.96
CA TYR A 40 -8.09 5.02 0.90
C TYR A 40 -7.43 4.55 -0.40
N LEU A 41 -6.31 5.20 -0.79
CA LEU A 41 -5.56 4.79 -1.98
C LEU A 41 -4.88 3.43 -1.76
N ASP A 42 -4.34 3.14 -0.58
CA ASP A 42 -3.77 1.84 -0.24
C ASP A 42 -4.83 0.73 -0.36
N ALA A 43 -6.01 0.89 0.25
CA ALA A 43 -7.13 -0.04 0.08
C ALA A 43 -7.49 -0.25 -1.41
N THR A 44 -7.51 0.83 -2.19
CA THR A 44 -7.72 0.77 -3.64
C THR A 44 -6.63 -0.05 -4.34
N VAL A 45 -5.36 0.15 -4.01
CA VAL A 45 -4.22 -0.62 -4.54
C VAL A 45 -4.40 -2.11 -4.24
N GLN A 46 -4.80 -2.45 -3.01
CA GLN A 46 -5.06 -3.85 -2.63
C GLN A 46 -6.20 -4.46 -3.45
N ILE A 47 -7.28 -3.73 -3.73
CA ILE A 47 -8.39 -4.20 -4.59
C ILE A 47 -7.90 -4.47 -6.02
N VAL A 48 -7.04 -3.59 -6.57
CA VAL A 48 -6.44 -3.77 -7.90
C VAL A 48 -5.57 -5.04 -7.93
N TYR A 49 -4.74 -5.27 -6.91
CA TYR A 49 -3.95 -6.51 -6.80
C TYR A 49 -4.82 -7.77 -6.79
N ILE A 50 -5.85 -7.80 -5.94
CA ILE A 50 -6.76 -8.96 -5.86
C ILE A 50 -7.46 -9.18 -7.20
N THR A 51 -7.93 -8.10 -7.85
CA THR A 51 -8.56 -8.17 -9.17
C THR A 51 -7.62 -8.82 -10.20
N GLN A 52 -6.34 -8.41 -10.19
CA GLN A 52 -5.35 -9.00 -11.08
C GLN A 52 -5.07 -10.48 -10.77
N TYR A 53 -4.92 -10.84 -9.49
CA TYR A 53 -4.71 -12.23 -9.08
C TYR A 53 -5.88 -13.14 -9.45
N PHE A 54 -7.12 -12.67 -9.30
CA PHE A 54 -8.32 -13.42 -9.67
C PHE A 54 -8.44 -13.56 -11.19
N GLY A 55 -8.24 -12.48 -11.94
CA GLY A 55 -8.23 -12.53 -13.40
C GLY A 55 -7.18 -13.49 -13.96
N GLN A 56 -6.01 -13.54 -13.32
CA GLN A 56 -4.95 -14.49 -13.67
C GLN A 56 -5.25 -15.94 -13.27
N THR A 57 -5.83 -16.15 -12.10
CA THR A 57 -6.12 -17.51 -11.61
C THR A 57 -7.27 -18.17 -12.39
N PHE A 58 -8.28 -17.40 -12.81
CA PHE A 58 -9.49 -17.91 -13.45
C PHE A 58 -9.54 -17.58 -14.94
N THR A 59 -8.51 -17.96 -15.70
CA THR A 59 -8.38 -17.68 -17.15
C THR A 59 -9.53 -18.20 -18.01
N ASN A 60 -10.23 -19.25 -17.56
CA ASN A 60 -11.40 -19.80 -18.25
C ASN A 60 -12.62 -18.87 -18.21
N VAL A 61 -12.64 -17.90 -17.30
CA VAL A 61 -13.77 -16.99 -17.09
C VAL A 61 -13.47 -15.64 -17.73
N LYS A 62 -14.01 -15.44 -18.94
CA LYS A 62 -13.84 -14.18 -19.69
C LYS A 62 -14.74 -13.09 -19.11
N MET A 63 -14.19 -12.24 -18.25
CA MET A 63 -14.85 -11.08 -17.66
C MET A 63 -14.01 -9.82 -17.88
N CYS A 64 -14.63 -8.64 -17.82
CA CYS A 64 -13.89 -7.37 -17.85
C CYS A 64 -13.27 -7.05 -16.48
N SER A 65 -12.22 -6.21 -16.44
CA SER A 65 -11.52 -5.86 -15.18
C SER A 65 -12.43 -5.21 -14.15
N ALA A 66 -13.34 -4.35 -14.59
CA ALA A 66 -14.32 -3.70 -13.71
C ALA A 66 -15.28 -4.72 -13.06
N THR A 67 -15.66 -5.77 -13.79
CA THR A 67 -16.53 -6.83 -13.24
C THR A 67 -15.80 -7.67 -12.20
N TRP A 68 -14.50 -7.94 -12.41
CA TRP A 68 -13.66 -8.56 -11.38
C TRP A 68 -13.53 -7.68 -10.13
N ALA A 69 -13.32 -6.37 -10.30
CA ALA A 69 -13.26 -5.45 -9.17
C ALA A 69 -14.57 -5.44 -8.35
N LEU A 70 -15.73 -5.48 -9.01
CA LEU A 70 -17.03 -5.61 -8.34
C LEU A 70 -17.15 -6.94 -7.57
N PHE A 71 -16.73 -8.04 -8.17
CA PHE A 71 -16.72 -9.36 -7.52
C PHE A 71 -15.82 -9.35 -6.26
N VAL A 72 -14.61 -8.80 -6.37
CA VAL A 72 -13.69 -8.62 -5.25
C VAL A 72 -14.29 -7.73 -4.17
N GLY A 73 -14.96 -6.64 -4.54
CA GLY A 73 -15.69 -5.77 -3.62
C GLY A 73 -16.74 -6.52 -2.80
N VAL A 74 -17.55 -7.36 -3.45
CA VAL A 74 -18.54 -8.20 -2.76
C VAL A 74 -17.87 -9.20 -1.82
N MET A 75 -16.76 -9.81 -2.24
CA MET A 75 -16.00 -10.76 -1.41
C MET A 75 -15.28 -10.10 -0.23
N SER A 76 -14.92 -8.82 -0.34
CA SER A 76 -14.32 -8.02 0.74
C SER A 76 -15.35 -7.61 1.82
N LEU A 77 -16.66 -7.66 1.52
CA LEU A 77 -17.71 -7.21 2.45
C LEU A 77 -17.60 -7.85 3.84
N PRO A 78 -17.51 -9.18 4.00
CA PRO A 78 -17.44 -9.78 5.33
C PRO A 78 -16.25 -9.29 6.16
N VAL A 79 -15.10 -9.04 5.51
CA VAL A 79 -13.87 -8.63 6.18
C VAL A 79 -13.98 -7.18 6.64
N VAL A 80 -14.49 -6.27 5.81
CA VAL A 80 -14.65 -4.84 6.20
C VAL A 80 -15.69 -4.62 7.30
N GLN A 81 -16.59 -5.57 7.54
CA GLN A 81 -17.57 -5.49 8.63
C GLN A 81 -17.02 -5.85 10.01
N ILE A 82 -15.78 -6.37 10.09
CA ILE A 82 -15.12 -6.66 11.37
C ILE A 82 -15.04 -5.37 12.20
N PRO A 83 -15.57 -5.34 13.43
CA PRO A 83 -15.79 -4.08 14.15
C PRO A 83 -14.51 -3.31 14.48
N THR A 84 -13.46 -4.03 14.89
CA THR A 84 -12.21 -3.45 15.41
C THR A 84 -10.96 -4.22 14.95
N ILE A 85 -9.79 -3.60 15.09
CA ILE A 85 -8.48 -4.25 14.88
C ILE A 85 -8.27 -5.38 15.89
N HIS A 86 -8.77 -5.22 17.12
CA HIS A 86 -8.70 -6.27 18.14
C HIS A 86 -9.37 -7.57 17.66
N ASP A 87 -10.57 -7.44 17.07
CA ASP A 87 -11.35 -8.58 16.60
C ASP A 87 -10.68 -9.31 15.43
N SER A 88 -9.84 -8.62 14.64
CA SER A 88 -9.08 -9.23 13.54
C SER A 88 -7.83 -9.98 14.00
N GLY A 89 -7.46 -9.92 15.28
CA GLY A 89 -6.26 -10.58 15.82
C GLY A 89 -6.23 -12.10 15.62
N ARG A 90 -7.39 -12.76 15.46
CA ARG A 90 -7.47 -14.21 15.20
C ARG A 90 -7.15 -14.59 13.75
N VAL A 91 -7.34 -13.66 12.82
CA VAL A 91 -7.17 -13.90 11.38
C VAL A 91 -5.82 -13.41 10.85
N VAL A 92 -5.07 -12.61 11.62
CA VAL A 92 -3.76 -12.05 11.22
C VAL A 92 -2.69 -13.10 10.94
N ALA A 93 -2.82 -14.33 11.46
CA ALA A 93 -1.90 -15.41 11.13
C ALA A 93 -1.96 -15.81 9.64
N LEU A 94 -3.13 -15.67 9.00
CA LEU A 94 -3.33 -16.02 7.59
C LEU A 94 -2.48 -15.18 6.62
N PRO A 95 -2.49 -13.83 6.67
CA PRO A 95 -1.61 -13.02 5.83
C PRO A 95 -0.12 -13.28 6.12
N CYS A 96 0.27 -13.61 7.35
CA CYS A 96 1.66 -13.99 7.64
C CYS A 96 2.07 -15.29 6.92
N VAL A 97 1.22 -16.32 6.96
CA VAL A 97 1.47 -17.57 6.22
C VAL A 97 1.48 -17.31 4.71
N ALA A 98 0.60 -16.44 4.22
CA ALA A 98 0.56 -16.06 2.82
C ALA A 98 1.90 -15.50 2.32
N VAL A 99 2.53 -14.59 3.08
CA VAL A 99 3.84 -14.03 2.73
C VAL A 99 4.91 -15.11 2.66
N VAL A 100 4.93 -16.05 3.61
CA VAL A 100 5.92 -17.15 3.62
C VAL A 100 5.75 -18.05 2.39
N VAL A 101 4.51 -18.39 2.03
CA VAL A 101 4.22 -19.19 0.83
C VAL A 101 4.60 -18.43 -0.43
N ALA A 102 4.27 -17.14 -0.52
CA ALA A 102 4.61 -16.30 -1.67
C ALA A 102 6.13 -16.22 -1.88
N LEU A 103 6.91 -16.05 -0.80
CA LEU A 103 8.37 -16.06 -0.86
C LEU A 103 8.92 -17.43 -1.28
N ALA A 104 8.37 -18.52 -0.76
CA ALA A 104 8.80 -19.86 -1.15
C ALA A 104 8.56 -20.14 -2.64
N VAL A 105 7.39 -19.75 -3.17
CA VAL A 105 7.09 -19.85 -4.59
C VAL A 105 7.99 -18.93 -5.41
N PHE A 106 8.19 -17.68 -4.99
CA PHE A 106 9.07 -16.74 -5.68
C PHE A 106 10.48 -17.30 -5.89
N PHE A 107 11.12 -17.80 -4.83
CA PHE A 107 12.44 -18.41 -4.96
C PHE A 107 12.39 -19.75 -5.71
N GLY A 108 11.34 -20.55 -5.51
CA GLY A 108 11.14 -21.82 -6.21
C GLY A 108 11.06 -21.64 -7.73
N GLU A 109 10.23 -20.71 -8.19
CA GLU A 109 10.07 -20.39 -9.62
C GLU A 109 11.37 -19.88 -10.22
N ILE A 110 12.03 -18.89 -9.59
CA ILE A 110 13.27 -18.32 -10.10
C ILE A 110 14.41 -19.36 -10.14
N LEU A 111 14.57 -20.15 -9.09
CA LEU A 111 15.66 -21.14 -9.01
C LEU A 111 15.42 -22.37 -9.90
N SER A 112 14.17 -22.69 -10.21
CA SER A 112 13.78 -23.76 -11.12
C SER A 112 13.90 -23.34 -12.59
N THR A 113 13.37 -22.18 -12.93
CA THR A 113 13.35 -21.67 -14.32
C THR A 113 14.71 -21.16 -14.76
N ARG A 114 15.48 -20.52 -13.85
CA ARG A 114 16.78 -19.88 -14.11
C ARG A 114 16.82 -19.18 -15.48
N PRO A 115 16.03 -18.11 -15.67
CA PRO A 115 15.86 -17.51 -16.99
C PRO A 115 17.19 -17.04 -17.60
N TRP A 116 18.16 -16.62 -16.76
CA TRP A 116 19.51 -16.22 -17.19
C TRP A 116 20.39 -17.35 -17.76
N GLU A 117 20.06 -18.62 -17.47
CA GLU A 117 20.79 -19.79 -17.95
C GLU A 117 20.04 -20.49 -19.08
N LYS A 118 18.71 -20.60 -18.96
CA LYS A 118 17.91 -21.41 -19.88
C LYS A 118 17.45 -20.63 -21.11
N CYS A 119 17.19 -19.34 -20.99
CA CYS A 119 16.65 -18.55 -22.09
C CYS A 119 17.78 -17.95 -22.95
N ASP A 120 17.64 -18.09 -24.27
CA ASP A 120 18.46 -17.50 -25.33
C ASP A 120 17.58 -16.66 -26.32
N PRO A 121 17.76 -15.34 -26.42
CA PRO A 121 18.69 -14.54 -25.60
C PRO A 121 18.31 -14.59 -24.11
N GLY A 122 19.26 -14.27 -23.23
CA GLY A 122 18.97 -14.12 -21.79
C GLY A 122 18.30 -12.78 -21.46
N PRO A 123 17.99 -12.53 -20.17
CA PRO A 123 17.45 -11.25 -19.70
C PRO A 123 18.37 -10.06 -20.03
N THR A 124 17.78 -8.95 -20.45
CA THR A 124 18.49 -7.68 -20.72
C THR A 124 18.36 -6.70 -19.56
N TYR A 125 19.31 -5.78 -19.41
CA TYR A 125 19.38 -4.83 -18.28
C TYR A 125 19.59 -3.38 -18.72
N GLY A 126 19.18 -3.05 -19.95
CA GLY A 126 19.53 -1.80 -20.62
C GLY A 126 18.38 -0.81 -20.77
N ARG A 127 17.22 -1.05 -20.16
CA ARG A 127 16.05 -0.18 -20.33
C ARG A 127 16.38 1.25 -19.90
N VAL A 128 16.05 2.19 -20.78
CA VAL A 128 16.30 3.62 -20.55
C VAL A 128 15.59 4.07 -19.28
N VAL A 129 16.37 4.52 -18.30
CA VAL A 129 15.88 5.07 -17.05
C VAL A 129 15.52 6.53 -17.28
N THR A 130 14.23 6.85 -17.17
CA THR A 130 13.72 8.23 -17.27
C THR A 130 13.58 8.85 -15.88
N SER A 131 13.59 10.18 -15.78
CA SER A 131 13.33 10.87 -14.51
C SER A 131 11.98 10.49 -13.90
N ALA A 132 10.94 10.35 -14.73
CA ALA A 132 9.63 9.87 -14.31
C ALA A 132 9.70 8.47 -13.67
N SER A 133 10.41 7.52 -14.29
CA SER A 133 10.56 6.17 -13.73
C SER A 133 11.36 6.16 -12.42
N VAL A 134 12.40 6.97 -12.28
CA VAL A 134 13.17 7.08 -11.02
C VAL A 134 12.28 7.61 -9.91
N PHE A 135 11.54 8.69 -10.18
CA PHE A 135 10.68 9.31 -9.18
C PHE A 135 9.48 8.43 -8.82
N ASN A 136 8.90 7.73 -9.79
CA ASN A 136 7.87 6.73 -9.54
C ASN A 136 8.40 5.61 -8.63
N SER A 137 9.63 5.12 -8.86
CA SER A 137 10.27 4.15 -7.96
C SER A 137 10.47 4.68 -6.54
N LEU A 138 10.81 5.96 -6.35
CA LEU A 138 10.92 6.56 -5.01
C LEU A 138 9.59 6.52 -4.25
N GLY A 139 8.47 6.83 -4.92
CA GLY A 139 7.13 6.69 -4.34
C GLY A 139 6.81 5.23 -3.99
N ASN A 140 7.18 4.28 -4.86
CA ASN A 140 7.01 2.85 -4.59
C ASN A 140 7.85 2.36 -3.39
N PHE A 141 9.07 2.86 -3.22
CA PHE A 141 9.87 2.59 -2.02
C PHE A 141 9.18 3.14 -0.76
N ALA A 142 8.67 4.37 -0.82
CA ALA A 142 7.95 4.97 0.30
C ALA A 142 6.68 4.18 0.65
N TYR A 143 5.97 3.64 -0.35
CA TYR A 143 4.86 2.73 -0.12
C TYR A 143 5.30 1.43 0.54
N GLY A 144 6.31 0.74 -0.03
CA GLY A 144 6.74 -0.57 0.45
C GLY A 144 7.30 -0.58 1.88
N PHE A 145 7.85 0.56 2.33
CA PHE A 145 8.29 0.78 3.70
C PHE A 145 7.27 1.51 4.57
N GLY A 146 6.11 1.90 4.03
CA GLY A 146 5.11 2.72 4.70
C GLY A 146 4.33 2.00 5.80
N GLY A 147 3.22 2.61 6.23
CA GLY A 147 2.32 2.05 7.25
C GLY A 147 2.47 2.68 8.64
N HIS A 148 3.46 3.57 8.85
CA HIS A 148 3.75 4.17 10.16
C HIS A 148 2.59 4.94 10.80
N GLY A 149 1.65 5.43 10.01
CA GLY A 149 0.45 6.09 10.55
C GLY A 149 -0.50 5.16 11.31
N LEU A 150 -0.33 3.83 11.17
CA LEU A 150 -1.09 2.81 11.90
C LEU A 150 -0.42 2.40 13.21
N TYR A 151 0.87 2.73 13.38
CA TYR A 151 1.65 2.37 14.58
C TYR A 151 0.99 2.78 15.89
N PRO A 152 0.34 3.97 16.03
CA PRO A 152 -0.34 4.31 17.27
C PRO A 152 -1.50 3.37 17.60
N GLU A 153 -2.20 2.85 16.60
CA GLU A 153 -3.30 1.90 16.81
C GLU A 153 -2.75 0.49 17.11
N GLU A 154 -1.70 0.06 16.42
CA GLU A 154 -1.00 -1.21 16.72
C GLU A 154 -0.43 -1.21 18.14
N LEU A 155 0.21 -0.11 18.54
CA LEU A 155 0.80 0.06 19.88
C LEU A 155 -0.25 -0.03 20.99
N ARG A 156 -1.49 0.41 20.74
CA ARG A 156 -2.60 0.30 21.70
C ARG A 156 -3.08 -1.13 21.88
N GLU A 157 -2.93 -1.96 20.86
CA GLU A 157 -3.31 -3.38 20.90
C GLU A 157 -2.21 -4.27 21.51
N MET A 158 -1.00 -3.73 21.72
CA MET A 158 0.08 -4.47 22.35
C MET A 158 -0.18 -4.72 23.84
N LYS A 159 0.06 -5.97 24.27
CA LYS A 159 0.06 -6.34 25.69
C LYS A 159 1.17 -5.61 26.48
N HIS A 160 2.32 -5.40 25.84
CA HIS A 160 3.51 -4.74 26.41
C HIS A 160 3.99 -3.64 25.46
N PRO A 161 3.36 -2.44 25.46
CA PRO A 161 3.73 -1.34 24.56
C PRO A 161 5.20 -0.89 24.69
N GLU A 162 5.83 -1.13 25.85
CA GLU A 162 7.25 -0.86 26.11
C GLU A 162 8.20 -1.64 25.19
N ASP A 163 7.76 -2.79 24.65
CA ASP A 163 8.54 -3.61 23.73
C ASP A 163 8.54 -3.07 22.29
N TRP A 164 7.85 -1.96 22.01
CA TRP A 164 7.74 -1.40 20.65
C TRP A 164 9.09 -1.22 19.93
N PRO A 165 10.16 -0.69 20.55
CA PRO A 165 11.46 -0.59 19.88
C PRO A 165 12.04 -1.95 19.48
N LYS A 166 11.82 -2.99 20.29
CA LYS A 166 12.26 -4.36 19.99
C LYS A 166 11.48 -4.92 18.80
N VAL A 167 10.16 -4.70 18.76
CA VAL A 167 9.31 -5.08 17.62
C VAL A 167 9.82 -4.43 16.35
N LEU A 168 10.05 -3.11 16.34
CA LEU A 168 10.58 -2.40 15.18
C LEU A 168 11.94 -2.95 14.73
N ASN A 169 12.88 -3.19 15.64
CA ASN A 169 14.18 -3.74 15.29
C ASN A 169 14.08 -5.12 14.62
N ILE A 170 13.19 -5.99 15.11
CA ILE A 170 12.94 -7.31 14.50
C ILE A 170 12.27 -7.16 13.12
N THR A 171 11.26 -6.29 13.02
CA THR A 171 10.53 -6.06 11.76
C THR A 171 11.46 -5.54 10.67
N TYR A 172 12.23 -4.48 10.93
CA TYR A 172 13.16 -3.93 9.92
C TYR A 172 14.36 -4.85 9.70
N GLY A 173 14.84 -5.54 10.74
CA GLY A 173 15.93 -6.50 10.64
C GLY A 173 15.59 -7.72 9.76
N THR A 174 14.31 -8.09 9.65
CA THR A 174 13.84 -9.17 8.77
C THR A 174 13.39 -8.66 7.41
N MET A 175 12.62 -7.57 7.37
CA MET A 175 12.02 -7.03 6.15
C MET A 175 13.06 -6.52 5.15
N VAL A 176 14.06 -5.75 5.61
CA VAL A 176 15.06 -5.14 4.71
C VAL A 176 15.86 -6.19 3.94
N PRO A 177 16.44 -7.23 4.56
CA PRO A 177 17.13 -8.29 3.82
C PRO A 177 16.22 -9.02 2.82
N ILE A 178 14.97 -9.30 3.19
CA ILE A 178 14.01 -9.97 2.29
C ILE A 178 13.74 -9.09 1.06
N TYR A 179 13.47 -7.81 1.25
CA TYR A 179 13.25 -6.87 0.14
C TYR A 179 14.46 -6.78 -0.79
N LEU A 180 15.68 -6.71 -0.24
CA LEU A 180 16.90 -6.70 -1.04
C LEU A 180 17.10 -8.00 -1.84
N LEU A 181 16.81 -9.16 -1.24
CA LEU A 181 16.91 -10.45 -1.90
C LEU A 181 15.90 -10.59 -3.03
N VAL A 182 14.64 -10.25 -2.78
CA VAL A 182 13.56 -10.31 -3.80
C VAL A 182 13.85 -9.33 -4.93
N MET A 183 14.26 -8.09 -4.61
CA MET A 183 14.66 -7.09 -5.61
C MET A 183 15.80 -7.60 -6.48
N TYR A 184 16.89 -8.09 -5.86
CA TYR A 184 18.05 -8.58 -6.60
C TYR A 184 17.72 -9.77 -7.48
N TRP A 185 17.10 -10.83 -6.93
CA TRP A 185 16.82 -12.05 -7.69
C TRP A 185 15.72 -11.87 -8.72
N GLY A 186 14.68 -11.09 -8.42
CA GLY A 186 13.61 -10.78 -9.37
C GLY A 186 14.14 -9.98 -10.56
N TYR A 187 14.93 -8.93 -10.31
CA TYR A 187 15.52 -8.15 -11.38
C TYR A 187 16.59 -8.92 -12.15
N LYS A 188 17.41 -9.75 -11.49
CA LYS A 188 18.34 -10.66 -12.17
C LYS A 188 17.63 -11.72 -13.04
N ALA A 189 16.44 -12.17 -12.63
CA ALA A 189 15.70 -13.16 -13.39
C ALA A 189 15.10 -12.58 -14.67
N TYR A 190 14.53 -11.38 -14.62
CA TYR A 190 13.72 -10.85 -15.73
C TYR A 190 14.25 -9.54 -16.34
N GLY A 191 15.15 -8.84 -15.65
CA GLY A 191 15.75 -7.59 -16.11
C GLY A 191 14.71 -6.58 -16.57
N ASP A 192 14.86 -6.09 -17.80
CA ASP A 192 13.97 -5.12 -18.43
C ASP A 192 12.51 -5.60 -18.60
N PHE A 193 12.27 -6.91 -18.47
CA PHE A 193 10.95 -7.55 -18.58
C PHE A 193 10.24 -7.75 -17.25
N ALA A 194 10.88 -7.40 -16.12
CA ALA A 194 10.24 -7.46 -14.81
C ALA A 194 8.96 -6.60 -14.79
N LYS A 195 7.84 -7.22 -14.42
CA LYS A 195 6.53 -6.57 -14.26
C LYS A 195 6.38 -6.07 -12.83
N GLY A 196 5.57 -5.03 -12.62
CA GLY A 196 5.26 -4.52 -11.28
C GLY A 196 4.66 -5.57 -10.35
N ASN A 197 3.87 -6.50 -10.91
CA ASN A 197 3.52 -7.75 -10.26
C ASN A 197 4.35 -8.89 -10.84
N ILE A 198 5.33 -9.35 -10.06
CA ILE A 198 6.30 -10.37 -10.50
C ILE A 198 5.66 -11.73 -10.80
N ASN A 199 4.47 -12.05 -10.26
CA ASN A 199 3.77 -13.30 -10.60
C ASN A 199 3.40 -13.39 -12.08
N LEU A 200 3.29 -12.24 -12.77
CA LEU A 200 3.08 -12.18 -14.22
C LEU A 200 4.30 -12.67 -15.01
N ASN A 201 5.50 -12.63 -14.42
CA ASN A 201 6.71 -13.17 -15.01
C ASN A 201 6.90 -14.68 -14.75
N PHE A 202 6.04 -15.28 -13.94
CA PHE A 202 6.06 -16.72 -13.68
C PHE A 202 5.14 -17.46 -14.64
N PRO A 203 5.39 -18.76 -14.89
CA PRO A 203 4.52 -19.55 -15.75
C PRO A 203 3.18 -19.89 -15.11
N HIS A 204 2.24 -20.32 -15.95
CA HIS A 204 0.92 -20.76 -15.52
C HIS A 204 0.98 -22.19 -14.98
N ASN A 205 1.34 -22.31 -13.71
CA ASN A 205 1.42 -23.59 -13.01
C ASN A 205 0.72 -23.52 -11.63
N GLY A 206 0.57 -24.68 -11.00
CA GLY A 206 -0.09 -24.77 -9.69
C GLY A 206 0.62 -23.97 -8.58
N ALA A 207 1.94 -23.86 -8.60
CA ALA A 207 2.69 -23.12 -7.59
C ALA A 207 2.43 -21.61 -7.68
N ASN A 208 2.46 -21.04 -8.89
CA ASN A 208 2.12 -19.64 -9.12
C ASN A 208 0.66 -19.34 -8.78
N ILE A 209 -0.28 -20.22 -9.15
CA ILE A 209 -1.70 -20.11 -8.75
C ILE A 209 -1.84 -20.06 -7.23
N VAL A 210 -1.19 -20.98 -6.50
CA VAL A 210 -1.20 -20.97 -5.03
C VAL A 210 -0.63 -19.67 -4.48
N SER A 211 0.48 -19.17 -5.04
CA SER A 211 1.06 -17.89 -4.63
C SER A 211 0.10 -16.72 -4.81
N MET A 212 -0.58 -16.61 -5.95
CA MET A 212 -1.55 -15.54 -6.22
C MET A 212 -2.78 -15.62 -5.32
N LEU A 213 -3.29 -16.84 -5.05
CA LEU A 213 -4.40 -17.03 -4.11
C LEU A 213 -4.02 -16.65 -2.67
N MET A 214 -2.82 -17.04 -2.22
CA MET A 214 -2.34 -16.66 -0.89
C MET A 214 -2.09 -15.15 -0.78
N GLN A 215 -1.46 -14.53 -1.78
CA GLN A 215 -1.30 -13.07 -1.81
C GLN A 215 -2.65 -12.35 -1.85
N SER A 216 -3.67 -12.91 -2.51
CA SER A 216 -5.03 -12.36 -2.45
C SER A 216 -5.58 -12.34 -1.02
N VAL A 217 -5.35 -13.39 -0.22
CA VAL A 217 -5.71 -13.41 1.21
C VAL A 217 -5.01 -12.29 1.98
N GLN A 218 -3.73 -12.06 1.70
CA GLN A 218 -2.98 -10.95 2.28
C GLN A 218 -3.58 -9.59 1.88
N CYS A 219 -3.86 -9.38 0.60
CA CYS A 219 -4.45 -8.14 0.11
C CYS A 219 -5.86 -7.89 0.68
N TYR A 220 -6.70 -8.93 0.85
CA TYR A 220 -8.01 -8.80 1.51
C TYR A 220 -7.86 -8.29 2.96
N TYR A 221 -6.86 -8.80 3.69
CA TYR A 221 -6.55 -8.27 5.01
C TYR A 221 -6.05 -6.83 4.94
N GLY A 222 -5.24 -6.48 3.92
CA GLY A 222 -4.80 -5.12 3.64
C GLY A 222 -5.96 -4.13 3.40
N VAL A 223 -6.96 -4.52 2.60
CA VAL A 223 -8.19 -3.73 2.39
C VAL A 223 -8.86 -3.43 3.73
N PHE A 224 -9.06 -4.45 4.56
CA PHE A 224 -9.66 -4.26 5.88
C PHE A 224 -8.82 -3.36 6.79
N PHE A 225 -7.52 -3.65 6.92
CA PHE A 225 -6.65 -3.02 7.90
C PHE A 225 -6.44 -1.52 7.65
N THR A 226 -6.42 -1.12 6.38
CA THR A 226 -6.30 0.28 5.96
C THR A 226 -7.64 1.00 6.11
N SER A 227 -8.73 0.38 5.65
CA SER A 227 -10.09 0.90 5.71
C SER A 227 -10.61 1.10 7.14
N ILE A 228 -10.35 0.14 8.03
CA ILE A 228 -10.93 0.13 9.38
C ILE A 228 -10.52 1.37 10.18
N THR A 229 -9.30 1.87 9.99
CA THR A 229 -8.82 3.06 10.69
C THR A 229 -9.53 4.34 10.25
N LEU A 230 -9.91 4.42 8.98
CA LEU A 230 -10.69 5.54 8.44
C LEU A 230 -12.16 5.42 8.88
N MET A 231 -12.74 4.23 8.71
CA MET A 231 -14.14 3.96 9.03
C MET A 231 -14.43 4.16 10.52
N MET A 232 -13.64 3.57 11.43
CA MET A 232 -13.83 3.72 12.88
C MET A 232 -13.74 5.17 13.33
N ARG A 233 -12.84 5.96 12.73
CA ARG A 233 -12.70 7.38 13.04
C ARG A 233 -13.94 8.17 12.66
N ILE A 234 -14.50 7.91 11.47
CA ILE A 234 -15.72 8.57 10.99
C ILE A 234 -16.93 8.11 11.84
N GLU A 235 -17.05 6.81 12.11
CA GLU A 235 -18.10 6.23 12.97
C GLU A 235 -18.11 6.89 14.36
N THR A 236 -16.94 6.94 15.00
CA THR A 236 -16.78 7.55 16.33
C THR A 236 -17.07 9.06 16.29
N TYR A 237 -16.64 9.77 15.23
CA TYR A 237 -16.95 11.19 15.05
C TYR A 237 -18.46 11.45 14.93
N LEU A 238 -19.19 10.55 14.27
CA LEU A 238 -20.65 10.60 14.14
C LEU A 238 -21.39 10.11 15.40
N GLY A 239 -20.66 9.68 16.44
CA GLY A 239 -21.21 9.18 17.70
C GLY A 239 -21.74 7.75 17.64
N VAL A 240 -21.27 6.95 16.67
CA VAL A 240 -21.60 5.53 16.53
C VAL A 240 -20.46 4.70 17.11
N ASP A 241 -20.74 3.96 18.19
CA ASP A 241 -19.79 3.03 18.79
C ASP A 241 -19.71 1.73 17.94
N PRO A 242 -18.57 1.44 17.28
CA PRO A 242 -18.44 0.30 16.39
C PRO A 242 -18.53 -1.05 17.11
N THR A 243 -18.32 -1.08 18.44
CA THR A 243 -18.36 -2.32 19.24
C THR A 243 -19.78 -2.77 19.57
N ARG A 244 -20.78 -1.86 19.45
CA ARG A 244 -22.16 -2.14 19.83
C ARG A 244 -22.90 -2.92 18.74
N GLY A 245 -23.75 -3.83 19.19
CA GLY A 245 -24.57 -4.69 18.32
C GLY A 245 -25.92 -4.08 17.94
N TRP A 246 -26.87 -4.96 17.64
CA TRP A 246 -28.19 -4.63 17.11
C TRP A 246 -29.18 -4.03 18.12
N SER A 247 -28.90 -4.16 19.42
CA SER A 247 -29.84 -3.82 20.51
C SER A 247 -29.86 -2.35 20.92
N VAL A 248 -28.86 -1.57 20.52
CA VAL A 248 -28.75 -0.15 20.85
C VAL A 248 -29.23 0.66 19.66
N VAL A 249 -29.99 1.73 19.89
CA VAL A 249 -30.41 2.65 18.83
C VAL A 249 -29.49 3.88 18.88
N THR A 250 -28.88 4.21 17.74
CA THR A 250 -28.03 5.39 17.60
C THR A 250 -28.86 6.67 17.58
N ARG A 251 -28.20 7.83 17.62
CA ARG A 251 -28.81 9.15 17.41
C ARG A 251 -29.61 9.25 16.10
N TYR A 252 -29.32 8.41 15.11
CA TYR A 252 -29.97 8.38 13.79
C TYR A 252 -31.16 7.41 13.71
N GLY A 253 -31.60 6.81 14.82
CA GLY A 253 -32.75 5.90 14.84
C GLY A 253 -32.47 4.50 14.29
N VAL A 254 -31.22 4.20 13.91
CA VAL A 254 -30.78 2.88 13.43
C VAL A 254 -29.82 2.22 14.42
N SER A 255 -29.71 0.90 14.41
CA SER A 255 -28.71 0.22 15.24
C SER A 255 -27.29 0.45 14.71
N PRO A 256 -26.25 0.48 15.58
CA PRO A 256 -24.86 0.61 15.15
C PRO A 256 -24.44 -0.46 14.13
N ALA A 257 -24.99 -1.67 14.21
CA ALA A 257 -24.73 -2.74 13.25
C ALA A 257 -25.28 -2.41 11.84
N VAL A 258 -26.50 -1.88 11.74
CA VAL A 258 -27.08 -1.46 10.45
C VAL A 258 -26.34 -0.26 9.89
N PHE A 259 -26.03 0.74 10.73
CA PHE A 259 -25.25 1.90 10.30
C PHE A 259 -23.91 1.47 9.72
N ARG A 260 -23.18 0.60 10.44
CA ARG A 260 -21.89 0.06 10.01
C ARG A 260 -21.99 -0.70 8.69
N LEU A 261 -22.98 -1.58 8.56
CA LEU A 261 -23.19 -2.33 7.32
C LEU A 261 -23.36 -1.37 6.14
N VAL A 262 -24.29 -0.42 6.24
CA VAL A 262 -24.56 0.53 5.15
C VAL A 262 -23.37 1.44 4.87
N PHE A 263 -22.80 2.06 5.90
CA PHE A 263 -21.69 3.00 5.78
C PHE A 263 -20.43 2.34 5.21
N ARG A 264 -20.01 1.20 5.77
CA ARG A 264 -18.80 0.51 5.32
C ARG A 264 -18.97 -0.14 3.95
N THR A 265 -20.17 -0.63 3.62
CA THR A 265 -20.48 -1.09 2.25
C THR A 265 -20.41 0.06 1.26
N PHE A 266 -20.97 1.22 1.59
CA PHE A 266 -20.88 2.41 0.75
C PHE A 266 -19.41 2.86 0.58
N PHE A 267 -18.65 2.91 1.67
CA PHE A 267 -17.23 3.27 1.63
C PHE A 267 -16.42 2.32 0.75
N LEU A 268 -16.57 1.00 0.94
CA LEU A 268 -15.93 -0.01 0.09
C LEU A 268 -16.38 0.13 -1.37
N ALA A 269 -17.65 0.41 -1.63
CA ALA A 269 -18.14 0.63 -3.00
C ALA A 269 -17.44 1.82 -3.67
N THR A 270 -17.14 2.88 -2.93
CA THR A 270 -16.34 4.01 -3.47
C THR A 270 -14.92 3.57 -3.83
N GLU A 271 -14.26 2.75 -3.00
CA GLU A 271 -12.93 2.21 -3.29
C GLU A 271 -12.93 1.31 -4.52
N VAL A 272 -13.94 0.45 -4.66
CA VAL A 272 -14.12 -0.44 -5.82
C VAL A 272 -14.34 0.36 -7.10
N ILE A 273 -15.13 1.44 -7.07
CA ILE A 273 -15.33 2.31 -8.23
C ILE A 273 -13.99 2.96 -8.63
N VAL A 274 -13.23 3.48 -7.66
CA VAL A 274 -11.92 4.08 -7.94
C VAL A 274 -10.95 3.04 -8.50
N ALA A 275 -10.93 1.83 -7.94
CA ALA A 275 -10.12 0.72 -8.46
C ALA A 275 -10.50 0.36 -9.90
N ALA A 276 -11.80 0.30 -10.22
CA ALA A 276 -12.29 0.02 -11.57
C ALA A 276 -11.89 1.11 -12.57
N ILE A 277 -11.88 2.40 -12.16
CA ILE A 277 -11.39 3.51 -12.99
C ILE A 277 -9.90 3.33 -13.30
N PHE A 278 -9.08 3.03 -12.29
CA PHE A 278 -7.66 2.81 -12.48
C PHE A 278 -7.39 1.59 -13.38
N LEU A 279 -8.13 0.50 -13.20
CA LEU A 279 -8.04 -0.69 -14.06
C LEU A 279 -8.41 -0.42 -15.52
N ALA A 280 -9.21 0.61 -15.83
CA ALA A 280 -9.53 1.00 -17.20
C ALA A 280 -8.41 1.77 -17.92
N VAL A 281 -7.26 1.99 -17.26
CA VAL A 281 -6.11 2.72 -17.81
C VAL A 281 -5.07 1.72 -18.36
N SER A 282 -4.45 2.06 -19.49
CA SER A 282 -3.34 1.28 -20.08
C SER A 282 -2.10 1.31 -19.19
N GLY A 283 -1.31 0.24 -19.19
CA GLY A 283 0.02 0.23 -18.57
C GLY A 283 0.08 -0.47 -17.21
N ASP A 284 1.20 -0.32 -16.50
CA ASP A 284 1.40 -0.91 -15.17
C ASP A 284 0.78 -0.03 -14.09
N VAL A 285 -0.56 -0.02 -14.08
CA VAL A 285 -1.38 0.81 -13.19
C VAL A 285 -1.04 0.57 -11.72
N ILE A 286 -0.64 -0.65 -11.37
CA ILE A 286 -0.26 -1.04 -10.00
C ILE A 286 0.89 -0.18 -9.51
N LEU A 287 1.98 -0.06 -10.28
CA LEU A 287 3.14 0.74 -9.88
C LEU A 287 2.80 2.22 -9.76
N ASP A 288 1.95 2.73 -10.64
CA ASP A 288 1.56 4.14 -10.65
C ASP A 288 0.69 4.52 -9.45
N ILE A 289 -0.34 3.72 -9.14
CA ILE A 289 -1.23 3.96 -8.00
C ILE A 289 -0.53 3.70 -6.66
N GLN A 290 0.32 2.67 -6.61
CA GLN A 290 1.15 2.38 -5.43
C GLN A 290 2.11 3.53 -5.16
N SER A 291 2.79 4.02 -6.20
CA SER A 291 3.68 5.18 -6.08
C SER A 291 2.92 6.43 -5.65
N LEU A 292 1.68 6.64 -6.13
CA LEU A 292 0.84 7.76 -5.72
C LEU A 292 0.48 7.69 -4.22
N ALA A 293 0.05 6.52 -3.73
CA ALA A 293 -0.22 6.29 -2.32
C ALA A 293 1.06 6.51 -1.46
N GLY A 294 2.19 6.01 -1.95
CA GLY A 294 3.50 6.17 -1.34
C GLY A 294 3.96 7.63 -1.24
N ALA A 295 3.84 8.38 -2.33
CA ALA A 295 4.28 9.76 -2.43
C ALA A 295 3.41 10.70 -1.59
N VAL A 296 2.09 10.54 -1.63
CA VAL A 296 1.18 11.49 -0.98
C VAL A 296 1.30 11.44 0.54
N GLY A 297 1.06 10.30 1.17
CA GLY A 297 1.01 10.30 2.64
C GLY A 297 1.73 9.18 3.36
N MET A 298 2.18 8.10 2.72
CA MET A 298 3.18 7.22 3.36
C MET A 298 4.46 8.02 3.63
N THR A 299 4.98 8.72 2.63
CA THR A 299 6.14 9.62 2.79
C THR A 299 5.92 10.66 3.88
N ALA A 300 4.72 11.27 3.93
CA ALA A 300 4.40 12.27 4.95
C ALA A 300 4.42 11.66 6.36
N MET A 301 3.78 10.50 6.55
CA MET A 301 3.68 9.81 7.83
C MET A 301 5.00 9.16 8.28
N THR A 302 5.89 8.81 7.35
CA THR A 302 7.19 8.20 7.64
C THR A 302 8.27 9.23 7.92
N PHE A 303 8.39 10.27 7.09
CA PHE A 303 9.53 11.19 7.14
C PHE A 303 9.15 12.57 7.69
N PHE A 304 8.12 13.18 7.13
CA PHE A 304 7.79 14.59 7.38
C PHE A 304 7.15 14.81 8.76
N LEU A 305 6.06 14.11 9.07
CA LEU A 305 5.29 14.32 10.31
C LEU A 305 6.08 13.90 11.56
N PRO A 306 6.78 12.75 11.59
CA PRO A 306 7.57 12.37 12.77
C PRO A 306 8.72 13.35 13.03
N SER A 307 9.41 13.80 11.98
CA SER A 307 10.48 14.81 12.11
C SER A 307 9.96 16.11 12.71
N LEU A 308 8.77 16.55 12.30
CA LEU A 308 8.14 17.75 12.82
C LEU A 308 7.67 17.58 14.28
N ILE A 309 7.13 16.41 14.63
CA ILE A 309 6.76 16.07 16.02
C ILE A 309 8.00 16.05 16.91
N HIS A 310 9.06 15.38 16.48
CA HIS A 310 10.31 15.28 17.24
C HIS A 310 10.97 16.65 17.43
N TYR A 311 11.02 17.46 16.37
CA TYR A 311 11.53 18.83 16.45
C TYR A 311 10.69 19.72 17.39
N GLY A 312 9.37 19.59 17.37
CA GLY A 312 8.46 20.40 18.19
C GLY A 312 8.42 20.04 19.68
N PHE A 313 8.59 18.75 20.02
CA PHE A 313 8.41 18.27 21.39
C PHE A 313 9.70 17.81 22.08
N ASN A 314 10.56 17.09 21.38
CA ASN A 314 11.71 16.39 22.01
C ASN A 314 13.03 17.14 21.82
N MET A 315 13.15 17.92 20.75
CA MET A 315 14.34 18.73 20.51
C MET A 315 14.48 19.86 21.54
N THR A 316 15.65 19.93 22.17
CA THR A 316 16.02 20.96 23.15
C THR A 316 17.35 21.61 22.77
N GLU A 317 17.75 22.65 23.50
CA GLU A 317 19.07 23.28 23.30
C GLU A 317 20.23 22.31 23.53
N ARG A 318 20.01 21.25 24.32
CA ARG A 318 20.97 20.18 24.62
C ARG A 318 21.01 19.04 23.58
N SER A 319 20.10 19.03 22.60
CA SER A 319 20.08 18.02 21.54
C SER A 319 21.36 18.08 20.70
N SER A 320 21.89 16.91 20.33
CA SER A 320 23.16 16.81 19.60
C SER A 320 23.06 17.39 18.18
N ASN A 321 24.18 17.86 17.63
CA ASN A 321 24.23 18.33 16.24
C ASN A 321 23.88 17.22 15.23
N LEU A 322 24.20 15.97 15.55
CA LEU A 322 23.87 14.81 14.74
C LEU A 322 22.36 14.57 14.69
N GLU A 323 21.67 14.66 15.83
CA GLU A 323 20.21 14.54 15.90
C GLU A 323 19.51 15.64 15.10
N ARG A 324 19.99 16.89 15.22
CA ARG A 324 19.49 18.02 14.43
C ARG A 324 19.67 17.80 12.93
N PHE A 325 20.85 17.34 12.53
CA PHE A 325 21.14 17.00 11.15
C PHE A 325 20.18 15.91 10.63
N TRP A 326 19.98 14.83 11.39
CA TRP A 326 19.07 13.75 11.02
C TRP A 326 17.62 14.20 10.85
N VAL A 327 17.11 15.07 11.73
CA VAL A 327 15.75 15.62 11.60
C VAL A 327 15.61 16.44 10.32
N VAL A 328 16.60 17.29 10.02
CA VAL A 328 16.58 18.12 8.81
C VAL A 328 16.65 17.26 7.55
N VAL A 329 17.54 16.26 7.52
CA VAL A 329 17.68 15.34 6.38
C VAL A 329 16.41 14.54 6.15
N ASN A 330 15.80 13.96 7.18
CA ASN A 330 14.54 13.22 7.03
C ASN A 330 13.42 14.12 6.53
N PHE A 331 13.31 15.34 7.06
CA PHE A 331 12.32 16.30 6.61
C PHE A 331 12.50 16.66 5.14
N THR A 332 13.71 17.02 4.70
CA THR A 332 13.98 17.41 3.31
C THR A 332 13.83 16.24 2.35
N MET A 333 14.29 15.05 2.73
CA MET A 333 14.12 13.82 1.96
C MET A 333 12.64 13.48 1.79
N GLY A 334 11.84 13.57 2.86
CA GLY A 334 10.40 13.34 2.81
C GLY A 334 9.69 14.30 1.85
N VAL A 335 10.01 15.60 1.92
CA VAL A 335 9.46 16.60 1.00
C VAL A 335 9.87 16.30 -0.45
N ALA A 336 11.14 15.95 -0.68
CA ALA A 336 11.64 15.62 -2.01
C ALA A 336 10.95 14.38 -2.60
N ILE A 337 10.80 13.30 -1.83
CA ILE A 337 10.12 12.07 -2.26
C ILE A 337 8.64 12.34 -2.55
N MET A 338 7.96 13.12 -1.70
CA MET A 338 6.56 13.46 -1.89
C MET A 338 6.32 14.19 -3.21
N PHE A 339 7.08 15.25 -3.49
CA PHE A 339 6.90 16.02 -4.72
C PHE A 339 7.38 15.27 -5.97
N SER A 340 8.54 14.60 -5.88
CA SER A 340 9.07 13.83 -7.01
C SER A 340 8.17 12.64 -7.34
N GLY A 341 7.76 11.86 -6.34
CA GLY A 341 6.84 10.73 -6.51
C GLY A 341 5.49 11.16 -7.08
N LEU A 342 4.90 12.25 -6.56
CA LEU A 342 3.64 12.79 -7.10
C LEU A 342 3.78 13.17 -8.58
N TYR A 343 4.87 13.85 -8.94
CA TYR A 343 5.15 14.19 -10.34
C TYR A 343 5.32 12.92 -11.19
N GLY A 344 6.10 11.94 -10.71
CA GLY A 344 6.32 10.65 -11.38
C GLY A 344 5.02 9.92 -11.66
N SER A 345 4.23 9.63 -10.62
CA SER A 345 2.96 8.91 -10.73
C SER A 345 1.95 9.64 -11.61
N LEU A 346 1.78 10.95 -11.43
CA LEU A 346 0.82 11.71 -12.23
C LEU A 346 1.26 11.79 -13.70
N SER A 347 2.56 11.98 -13.97
CA SER A 347 3.08 12.00 -15.34
C SER A 347 2.86 10.67 -16.07
N SER A 348 3.06 9.54 -15.38
CA SER A 348 2.75 8.21 -15.92
C SER A 348 1.25 8.04 -16.15
N LEU A 349 0.41 8.34 -15.15
CA LEU A 349 -1.04 8.18 -15.22
C LEU A 349 -1.68 9.03 -16.33
N PHE A 350 -1.22 10.26 -16.53
CA PHE A 350 -1.73 11.14 -17.59
C PHE A 350 -1.20 10.78 -18.99
N ALA A 351 -0.04 10.12 -19.08
CA ALA A 351 0.47 9.62 -20.35
C ALA A 351 -0.30 8.37 -20.81
N ASN A 352 -0.86 7.61 -19.88
CA ASN A 352 -1.64 6.42 -20.16
C ASN A 352 -3.01 6.75 -20.77
N LYS A 353 -3.48 5.89 -21.67
CA LYS A 353 -4.78 6.04 -22.34
C LYS A 353 -5.83 5.16 -21.68
N LEU A 354 -7.09 5.55 -21.78
CA LEU A 354 -8.20 4.68 -21.44
C LEU A 354 -8.23 3.51 -22.45
N VAL A 355 -8.30 2.28 -21.95
CA VAL A 355 -8.33 1.06 -22.77
C VAL A 355 -9.50 0.19 -22.35
N ASP A 356 -10.16 -0.42 -23.33
CA ASP A 356 -11.19 -1.42 -23.06
C ASP A 356 -10.52 -2.72 -22.61
N GLN A 357 -10.56 -3.00 -21.30
CA GLN A 357 -10.04 -4.24 -20.72
C GLN A 357 -11.14 -5.31 -20.66
N CYS A 358 -11.75 -5.61 -21.81
CA CYS A 358 -12.77 -6.64 -21.91
C CYS A 358 -12.57 -7.61 -23.10
N PRO A 359 -12.31 -8.91 -22.86
CA PRO A 359 -12.03 -9.52 -21.56
C PRO A 359 -10.65 -9.10 -21.04
N VAL A 360 -10.41 -9.34 -19.74
CA VAL A 360 -9.07 -9.17 -19.18
C VAL A 360 -8.10 -10.16 -19.79
N GLU A 361 -7.04 -9.64 -20.44
CA GLU A 361 -5.92 -10.44 -20.93
C GLU A 361 -4.70 -10.18 -20.07
N TYR A 362 -4.65 -10.83 -18.90
CA TYR A 362 -3.38 -10.94 -18.19
C TYR A 362 -2.68 -12.19 -18.69
N VAL A 363 -1.44 -12.04 -19.16
CA VAL A 363 -0.72 -13.13 -19.81
C VAL A 363 0.50 -13.49 -18.96
N TYR A 364 0.60 -14.78 -18.60
CA TYR A 364 1.77 -15.35 -17.94
C TYR A 364 3.01 -15.25 -18.83
N ALA A 365 4.19 -15.38 -18.24
CA ALA A 365 5.39 -15.60 -19.03
C ALA A 365 5.56 -17.09 -19.37
N PRO A 366 6.18 -17.44 -20.52
CA PRO A 366 6.59 -16.54 -21.59
C PRO A 366 5.50 -16.49 -22.67
N HIS A 367 4.77 -15.38 -22.74
CA HIS A 367 3.82 -15.10 -23.82
C HIS A 367 4.01 -13.72 -24.45
N ASP A 368 4.82 -12.83 -23.87
CA ASP A 368 5.24 -11.60 -24.54
C ASP A 368 6.26 -12.00 -25.63
N PRO A 369 6.04 -11.67 -26.92
CA PRO A 369 6.97 -12.02 -27.98
C PRO A 369 8.39 -11.47 -27.81
N ARG A 370 8.55 -10.50 -26.90
CA ARG A 370 9.83 -9.89 -26.57
C ARG A 370 10.50 -10.55 -25.36
N ASP A 371 9.78 -11.36 -24.59
CA ASP A 371 10.35 -12.09 -23.45
C ASP A 371 11.46 -13.03 -23.95
N PRO A 372 12.66 -12.97 -23.37
CA PRO A 372 13.77 -13.80 -23.82
C PRO A 372 13.43 -15.30 -23.83
N CYS A 373 12.67 -15.78 -22.84
CA CYS A 373 12.23 -17.18 -22.77
C CYS A 373 11.18 -17.54 -23.84
N TYR A 374 10.38 -16.57 -24.29
CA TYR A 374 9.47 -16.75 -25.42
C TYR A 374 10.25 -16.94 -26.72
N VAL A 375 11.26 -16.09 -26.96
CA VAL A 375 12.10 -16.14 -28.16
C VAL A 375 12.85 -17.47 -28.25
N SER A 376 13.28 -18.03 -27.12
CA SER A 376 13.91 -19.35 -27.05
C SER A 376 12.96 -20.52 -27.32
N GLY A 377 11.64 -20.28 -27.34
CA GLY A 377 10.62 -21.34 -27.39
C GLY A 377 10.54 -22.18 -26.12
N ILE A 378 11.06 -21.69 -24.99
CA ILE A 378 11.02 -22.41 -23.72
C ILE A 378 9.68 -22.09 -23.06
N HIS A 379 8.78 -23.07 -23.09
CA HIS A 379 7.52 -23.02 -22.36
C HIS A 379 7.68 -23.82 -21.07
N TYR A 380 7.28 -23.23 -19.95
CA TYR A 380 7.42 -23.81 -18.60
C TYR A 380 6.12 -24.43 -18.10
#